data_AF-A0A6V8MGI5-F1
#
_entry.id   AF-A0A6V8MGI5-F1
#
_cell.length_a   1.000
_cell.length_b   1.000
_cell.length_c   1.000
_cell.angle_alpha   90.00
_cell.angle_beta   90.00
_cell.angle_gamma   90.00
#
_symmetry.space_group_name_H-M   'P 1'
#
loop_
_entity.id
_entity.type
_entity.pdbx_description
1 polymer ?
#
loop_
_entity_poly.entity_id
_entity_poly.type
_entity_poly.pdbx_seq_one_letter_code
_entity_poly.pdbx_strand_id
1 'polypeptide(L)'
;MTPAEQGFTFATLLHLRMVTDNPQGRHLRDNEAETARILSDCSERDRMDFEDFLNAQGLSLRTIDGVNLGIPPRPQMTNQFHILIRKRGEPLAPYFDSLWFIDAMKDLRRVKKGADSQLTNRVETIFWFTRLWLYLQWSFYEKISRHPAQISRYGDAMVLTSRFIEVVTEGVEKMGNAGRPVGEAGVMWDVLWKDRSNIKTWVVRFLKVMEQAGMIQETSVKGEYRQTLPAAVDMAVIADHELAYLMPPDREEDVETRSMMLITGAPLPTNIMREDANAAN
;
A
#
# COMPACT_ATOMS: atom_id res chain seq x y z
N MET A 1 18.96 -18.81 -13.70
CA MET A 1 18.48 -17.50 -14.17
C MET A 1 19.69 -16.77 -14.70
N THR A 2 19.73 -16.52 -16.00
CA THR A 2 20.82 -15.78 -16.63
C THR A 2 20.77 -14.29 -16.23
N PRO A 3 21.86 -13.52 -16.36
CA PRO A 3 21.84 -12.08 -16.10
C PRO A 3 20.79 -11.32 -16.94
N ALA A 4 20.54 -11.78 -18.17
CA ALA A 4 19.50 -11.22 -19.03
C ALA A 4 18.09 -11.47 -18.48
N GLU A 5 17.82 -12.69 -17.99
CA GLU A 5 16.56 -13.05 -17.34
C GLU A 5 16.35 -12.30 -16.03
N GLN A 6 17.41 -12.08 -15.24
CA GLN A 6 17.36 -11.26 -14.02
C GLN A 6 16.96 -9.81 -14.35
N GLY A 7 17.62 -9.18 -15.33
CA GLY A 7 17.30 -7.82 -15.75
C GLY A 7 15.87 -7.68 -16.30
N PHE A 8 15.42 -8.64 -17.10
CA PHE A 8 14.06 -8.69 -17.64
C PHE A 8 13.01 -8.86 -16.53
N THR A 9 13.24 -9.80 -15.61
CA THR A 9 12.35 -10.08 -14.48
C THR A 9 12.24 -8.88 -13.58
N PHE A 10 13.38 -8.24 -13.27
CA PHE A 10 13.43 -7.03 -12.47
C PHE A 10 12.65 -5.87 -13.11
N ALA A 11 12.89 -5.57 -14.39
CA ALA A 11 12.19 -4.51 -15.10
C ALA A 11 10.68 -4.75 -15.14
N THR A 12 10.26 -5.99 -15.39
CA THR A 12 8.84 -6.36 -15.41
C THR A 12 8.22 -6.23 -14.02
N LEU A 13 8.89 -6.67 -12.96
CA LEU A 13 8.43 -6.53 -11.58
C LEU A 13 8.36 -5.07 -11.14
N LEU A 14 9.32 -4.22 -11.53
CA LEU A 14 9.25 -2.78 -11.25
C LEU A 14 8.04 -2.13 -11.89
N HIS A 15 7.72 -2.51 -13.13
CA HIS A 15 6.59 -1.95 -13.86
C HIS A 15 5.24 -2.46 -13.34
N LEU A 16 5.13 -3.78 -13.11
CA LEU A 16 3.86 -4.44 -12.80
C LEU A 16 3.59 -4.60 -11.30
N ARG A 17 4.62 -4.49 -10.44
CA ARG A 17 4.69 -4.79 -9.00
C ARG A 17 4.34 -6.21 -8.57
N MET A 18 3.67 -6.95 -9.44
CA MET A 18 3.28 -8.34 -9.26
C MET A 18 3.22 -9.02 -10.60
N VAL A 19 3.63 -10.28 -10.63
CA VAL A 19 3.49 -11.18 -11.77
C VAL A 19 2.85 -12.49 -11.33
N THR A 20 2.04 -13.06 -12.20
CA THR A 20 1.38 -14.35 -12.02
C THR A 20 1.01 -14.91 -13.38
N ASP A 21 0.98 -16.23 -13.51
CA ASP A 21 0.46 -16.90 -14.70
C ASP A 21 -1.06 -17.15 -14.65
N ASN A 22 -1.70 -16.96 -13.48
CA ASN A 22 -3.13 -17.17 -13.25
C ASN A 22 -3.86 -15.90 -12.74
N PRO A 23 -3.88 -14.79 -13.51
CA PRO A 23 -4.51 -13.55 -13.06
C PRO A 23 -6.03 -13.69 -12.90
N GLN A 24 -6.57 -13.05 -11.87
CA GLN A 24 -8.01 -13.05 -11.58
C GLN A 24 -8.69 -11.77 -12.09
N GLY A 25 -9.74 -11.96 -12.90
CA GLY A 25 -10.59 -10.87 -13.39
C GLY A 25 -9.89 -9.92 -14.37
N ARG A 26 -8.74 -10.31 -14.93
CA ARG A 26 -8.05 -9.58 -16.00
C ARG A 26 -7.26 -10.54 -16.89
N HIS A 27 -6.88 -10.06 -18.06
CA HIS A 27 -5.94 -10.76 -18.93
C HIS A 27 -4.50 -10.65 -18.39
N LEU A 28 -3.64 -11.57 -18.86
CA LEU A 28 -2.19 -11.48 -18.68
C LEU A 28 -1.68 -10.20 -19.32
N ARG A 29 -0.81 -9.48 -18.61
CA ARG A 29 -0.14 -8.28 -19.12
C ARG A 29 1.12 -8.69 -19.90
N ASP A 30 1.62 -7.78 -20.70
CA ASP A 30 2.86 -7.98 -21.45
C ASP A 30 3.98 -8.42 -20.50
N ASN A 31 4.76 -9.42 -20.94
CA ASN A 31 5.90 -10.00 -20.22
C ASN A 31 5.57 -10.71 -18.90
N GLU A 32 4.32 -10.67 -18.42
CA GLU A 32 3.92 -11.21 -17.12
C GLU A 32 4.05 -12.73 -17.06
N ALA A 33 3.55 -13.43 -18.08
CA ALA A 33 3.59 -14.89 -18.15
C ALA A 33 5.03 -15.44 -18.24
N GLU A 34 5.86 -14.80 -19.06
CA GLU A 34 7.27 -15.18 -19.20
C GLU A 34 8.03 -14.96 -17.89
N THR A 35 7.81 -13.82 -17.23
CA THR A 35 8.42 -13.53 -15.93
C THR A 35 7.97 -14.51 -14.85
N ALA A 36 6.68 -14.84 -14.79
CA ALA A 36 6.16 -15.83 -13.85
C ALA A 36 6.79 -17.23 -14.08
N ARG A 37 6.97 -17.61 -15.35
CA ARG A 37 7.67 -18.86 -15.71
C ARG A 37 9.14 -18.83 -15.28
N ILE A 38 9.88 -17.76 -15.59
CA ILE A 38 11.29 -17.62 -15.18
C ILE A 38 11.43 -17.76 -13.66
N LEU A 39 10.55 -17.12 -12.88
CA LEU A 39 10.56 -17.21 -11.42
C LEU A 39 10.17 -18.59 -10.90
N SER A 40 9.27 -19.30 -11.59
CA SER A 40 8.82 -20.64 -11.20
C SER A 40 9.85 -21.73 -11.53
N ASP A 41 10.56 -21.59 -12.66
CA ASP A 41 11.51 -22.59 -13.17
C ASP A 41 12.94 -22.37 -12.68
N CYS A 42 13.23 -21.23 -12.03
CA CYS A 42 14.58 -20.92 -11.56
C CYS A 42 15.05 -21.88 -10.45
N SER A 43 16.35 -22.21 -10.46
CA SER A 43 16.95 -22.99 -9.37
C SER A 43 16.97 -22.18 -8.07
N GLU A 44 17.03 -22.87 -6.93
CA GLU A 44 17.12 -22.21 -5.62
C GLU A 44 18.33 -21.26 -5.53
N ARG A 45 19.47 -21.67 -6.09
CA ARG A 45 20.68 -20.82 -6.15
C ARG A 45 20.41 -19.54 -6.95
N ASP A 46 19.83 -19.67 -8.14
CA ASP A 46 19.52 -18.50 -8.98
C ASP A 46 18.52 -17.55 -8.31
N ARG A 47 17.58 -18.13 -7.55
CA ARG A 47 16.59 -17.39 -6.77
C ARG A 47 17.24 -16.62 -5.63
N MET A 48 18.20 -17.22 -4.93
CA MET A 48 18.99 -16.54 -3.91
C MET A 48 19.81 -15.41 -4.51
N ASP A 49 20.50 -15.64 -5.63
CA ASP A 49 21.28 -14.61 -6.33
C ASP A 49 20.38 -13.43 -6.77
N PHE A 50 19.15 -13.72 -7.22
CA PHE A 50 18.18 -12.68 -7.58
C PHE A 50 17.64 -11.95 -6.34
N GLU A 51 17.37 -12.64 -5.24
CA GLU A 51 16.94 -12.01 -3.99
C GLU A 51 18.03 -11.09 -3.43
N ASP A 52 19.31 -11.48 -3.49
CA ASP A 52 20.44 -10.63 -3.10
C ASP A 52 20.55 -9.37 -3.97
N PHE A 53 20.33 -9.52 -5.28
CA PHE A 53 20.23 -8.38 -6.19
C PHE A 53 19.08 -7.42 -5.84
N LEU A 54 17.90 -7.94 -5.50
CA LEU A 54 16.76 -7.12 -5.05
C LEU A 54 17.07 -6.43 -3.71
N ASN A 55 17.66 -7.18 -2.77
CA ASN A 55 18.03 -6.71 -1.44
C ASN A 55 18.98 -5.52 -1.51
N ALA A 56 19.97 -5.57 -2.40
CA ALA A 56 20.92 -4.48 -2.64
C ALA A 56 20.24 -3.18 -3.12
N GLN A 57 18.99 -3.26 -3.58
CA GLN A 57 18.20 -2.13 -4.07
C GLN A 57 17.10 -1.71 -3.07
N GLY A 58 17.07 -2.33 -1.88
CA GLY A 58 16.05 -2.09 -0.87
C GLY A 58 14.70 -2.75 -1.21
N LEU A 59 14.71 -3.84 -1.98
CA LEU A 59 13.53 -4.59 -2.40
C LEU A 59 13.62 -6.05 -1.97
N SER A 60 12.48 -6.75 -1.96
CA SER A 60 12.40 -8.20 -1.72
C SER A 60 11.26 -8.80 -2.54
N LEU A 61 11.37 -10.09 -2.88
CA LEU A 61 10.35 -10.81 -3.61
C LEU A 61 9.51 -11.69 -2.67
N ARG A 62 8.24 -11.35 -2.49
CA ARG A 62 7.29 -12.20 -1.76
C ARG A 62 6.51 -13.08 -2.72
N THR A 63 6.49 -14.38 -2.46
CA THR A 63 5.69 -15.35 -3.23
C THR A 63 4.52 -15.82 -2.39
N ILE A 64 3.32 -15.80 -2.97
CA ILE A 64 2.09 -16.27 -2.33
C ILE A 64 1.44 -17.29 -3.25
N ASP A 65 1.03 -18.43 -2.68
CA ASP A 65 0.21 -19.41 -3.38
C ASP A 65 -1.22 -18.87 -3.57
N GLY A 66 -1.73 -18.93 -4.81
CA GLY A 66 -3.08 -18.54 -5.14
C GLY A 66 -4.14 -19.26 -4.30
N VAL A 67 -3.90 -20.50 -3.88
CA VAL A 67 -4.83 -21.24 -3.00
C VAL A 67 -5.05 -20.50 -1.68
N ASN A 68 -4.00 -19.89 -1.11
CA ASN A 68 -4.11 -19.08 0.11
C ASN A 68 -4.91 -17.78 -0.10
N LEU A 69 -5.10 -17.37 -1.35
CA LEU A 69 -5.91 -16.22 -1.75
C LEU A 69 -7.33 -16.64 -2.18
N GLY A 70 -7.70 -17.91 -2.04
CA GLY A 70 -8.98 -18.45 -2.53
C GLY A 70 -9.04 -18.57 -4.05
N ILE A 71 -7.88 -18.55 -4.73
CA ILE A 71 -7.77 -18.62 -6.19
C ILE A 71 -7.54 -20.08 -6.61
N PRO A 72 -8.49 -20.69 -7.34
CA PRO A 72 -8.37 -22.09 -7.72
C PRO A 72 -7.23 -22.27 -8.74
N PRO A 73 -6.43 -23.35 -8.61
CA PRO A 73 -5.39 -23.66 -9.58
C PRO A 73 -6.03 -23.99 -10.93
N ARG A 74 -5.35 -23.59 -12.00
CA ARG A 74 -5.72 -23.94 -13.37
C ARG A 74 -4.73 -24.95 -13.95
N PRO A 75 -5.18 -25.87 -14.82
CA PRO A 75 -4.27 -26.80 -15.49
C PRO A 75 -3.15 -26.04 -16.20
N GLN A 76 -1.91 -26.54 -16.09
CA GLN A 76 -0.71 -25.98 -16.73
C GLN A 76 -0.27 -24.59 -16.22
N MET A 77 -0.79 -24.14 -15.08
CA MET A 77 -0.35 -22.91 -14.40
C MET A 77 0.18 -23.23 -13.00
N THR A 78 1.20 -22.51 -12.56
CA THR A 78 1.84 -22.66 -11.24
C THR A 78 0.99 -22.08 -10.12
N ASN A 79 0.05 -21.18 -10.43
CA ASN A 79 -0.83 -20.51 -9.46
C ASN A 79 -0.05 -19.72 -8.40
N GLN A 80 1.17 -19.27 -8.73
CA GLN A 80 1.98 -18.45 -7.84
C GLN A 80 1.84 -16.96 -8.17
N PHE A 81 1.84 -16.15 -7.11
CA PHE A 81 1.82 -14.70 -7.18
C PHE A 81 3.15 -14.19 -6.63
N HIS A 82 4.02 -13.68 -7.50
CA HIS A 82 5.28 -13.07 -7.10
C HIS A 82 5.11 -11.56 -7.04
N ILE A 83 5.41 -10.98 -5.89
CA ILE A 83 5.08 -9.58 -5.55
C ILE A 83 6.37 -8.91 -5.10
N LEU A 84 6.69 -7.80 -5.76
CA LEU A 84 7.84 -6.97 -5.41
C LEU A 84 7.44 -5.99 -4.31
N ILE A 85 8.08 -6.14 -3.15
CA ILE A 85 7.84 -5.33 -1.97
C ILE A 85 9.11 -4.57 -1.58
N ARG A 86 8.93 -3.49 -0.81
CA ARG A 86 10.06 -2.81 -0.19
C ARG A 86 10.66 -3.68 0.91
N LYS A 87 11.98 -3.82 0.91
CA LYS A 87 12.71 -4.43 2.02
C LYS A 87 12.83 -3.42 3.16
N ARG A 88 12.45 -3.84 4.36
CA ARG A 88 12.57 -3.03 5.58
C ARG A 88 14.03 -2.91 5.99
N GLY A 89 14.38 -1.76 6.57
CA GLY A 89 15.71 -1.50 7.13
C GLY A 89 16.78 -1.15 6.10
N GLU A 90 16.49 -1.38 4.82
CA GLU A 90 17.39 -1.03 3.72
C GLU A 90 16.97 0.29 3.07
N PRO A 91 17.94 1.16 2.71
CA PRO A 91 17.65 2.33 1.90
C PRO A 91 17.20 1.88 0.51
N LEU A 92 16.20 2.58 -0.04
CA LEU A 92 15.84 2.41 -1.44
C LEU A 92 16.98 2.88 -2.33
N ALA A 93 17.17 2.23 -3.46
CA ALA A 93 18.12 2.69 -4.46
C ALA A 93 17.83 4.14 -4.90
N PRO A 94 18.85 4.95 -5.26
CA PRO A 94 18.68 6.39 -5.51
C PRO A 94 17.75 6.76 -6.67
N TYR A 95 17.46 5.81 -7.56
CA TYR A 95 16.56 6.01 -8.70
C TYR A 95 15.07 5.87 -8.31
N PHE A 96 14.76 5.49 -7.07
CA PHE A 96 13.38 5.51 -6.55
C PHE A 96 13.00 6.91 -6.06
N ASP A 97 11.93 7.45 -6.63
CA ASP A 97 11.36 8.71 -6.18
C ASP A 97 10.36 8.49 -5.03
N SER A 98 10.83 8.71 -3.80
CA SER A 98 10.01 8.59 -2.59
C SER A 98 8.95 9.71 -2.45
N LEU A 99 9.08 10.80 -3.21
CA LEU A 99 8.19 11.95 -3.15
C LEU A 99 7.18 11.99 -4.31
N TRP A 100 7.24 11.02 -5.22
CA TRP A 100 6.39 10.95 -6.40
C TRP A 100 4.90 11.13 -6.10
N PHE A 101 4.38 10.50 -5.03
CA PHE A 101 2.96 10.62 -4.63
C PHE A 101 2.56 12.06 -4.29
N ILE A 102 3.45 12.78 -3.59
CA ILE A 102 3.23 14.17 -3.22
C ILE A 102 3.32 15.04 -4.47
N ASP A 103 4.29 14.79 -5.34
CA ASP A 103 4.48 15.55 -6.57
C ASP A 103 3.32 15.35 -7.56
N ALA A 104 2.81 14.13 -7.69
CA ALA A 104 1.64 13.79 -8.50
C ALA A 104 0.34 14.43 -7.96
N MET A 105 0.30 14.72 -6.66
CA MET A 105 -0.85 15.37 -6.01
C MET A 105 -0.82 16.90 -6.09
N LYS A 106 0.34 17.53 -6.35
CA LYS A 106 0.47 18.99 -6.38
C LYS A 106 -0.45 19.65 -7.42
N ASP A 107 -1.04 20.78 -7.07
CA ASP A 107 -1.71 21.62 -8.07
C ASP A 107 -0.69 22.46 -8.84
N LEU A 108 -0.31 22.01 -10.04
CA LEU A 108 0.67 22.67 -10.90
C LEU A 108 0.27 24.11 -11.30
N ARG A 109 -1.03 24.47 -11.20
CA ARG A 109 -1.50 25.84 -11.49
C ARG A 109 -1.09 26.82 -10.39
N ARG A 110 -1.03 26.37 -9.14
CA ARG A 110 -0.61 27.17 -7.96
C ARG A 110 0.92 27.30 -7.89
N VAL A 111 1.68 26.33 -8.42
CA VAL A 111 3.16 26.37 -8.45
C VAL A 111 3.72 27.58 -9.21
N LYS A 112 2.99 28.07 -10.21
CA LYS A 112 3.41 29.20 -11.07
C LYS A 112 3.20 30.59 -10.45
N LYS A 113 2.63 30.70 -9.25
CA LYS A 113 2.21 31.98 -8.64
C LYS A 113 3.19 32.58 -7.61
N GLY A 114 4.42 32.06 -7.51
CA GLY A 114 5.47 32.57 -6.61
C GLY A 114 5.78 31.66 -5.41
N ALA A 115 6.79 32.02 -4.63
CA ALA A 115 7.37 31.17 -3.57
C ALA A 115 6.40 30.85 -2.42
N ASP A 116 5.66 31.85 -1.92
CA ASP A 116 4.68 31.64 -0.84
C ASP A 116 3.55 30.69 -1.27
N SER A 117 3.08 30.82 -2.52
CA SER A 117 2.07 29.93 -3.10
C SER A 117 2.58 28.50 -3.29
N GLN A 118 3.89 28.29 -3.45
CA GLN A 118 4.47 26.95 -3.52
C GLN A 118 4.53 26.29 -2.15
N LEU A 119 4.91 27.04 -1.11
CA LEU A 119 4.94 26.53 0.25
C LEU A 119 3.54 26.13 0.72
N THR A 120 2.55 27.01 0.54
CA THR A 120 1.15 26.70 0.87
C THR A 120 0.63 25.47 0.12
N ASN A 121 0.93 25.34 -1.18
CA ASN A 121 0.53 24.18 -1.98
C ASN A 121 1.18 22.88 -1.49
N ARG A 122 2.46 22.90 -1.12
CA ARG A 122 3.14 21.72 -0.56
C ARG A 122 2.48 21.27 0.75
N VAL A 123 2.27 22.22 1.65
CA VAL A 123 1.67 21.97 2.97
C VAL A 123 0.24 21.44 2.84
N GLU A 124 -0.56 22.07 1.98
CA GLU A 124 -1.92 21.64 1.65
C GLU A 124 -1.92 20.24 1.03
N THR A 125 -1.01 19.96 0.10
CA THR A 125 -0.87 18.65 -0.55
C THR A 125 -0.55 17.56 0.46
N ILE A 126 0.39 17.80 1.38
CA ILE A 126 0.74 16.86 2.45
C ILE A 126 -0.46 16.61 3.35
N PHE A 127 -1.18 17.65 3.76
CA PHE A 127 -2.38 17.49 4.57
C PHE A 127 -3.42 16.61 3.87
N TRP A 128 -3.81 16.95 2.63
CA TRP A 128 -4.83 16.21 1.91
C TRP A 128 -4.41 14.80 1.61
N PHE A 129 -3.16 14.58 1.19
CA PHE A 129 -2.64 13.25 0.95
C PHE A 129 -2.72 12.39 2.23
N THR A 130 -2.18 12.87 3.35
CA THR A 130 -2.22 12.15 4.62
C THR A 130 -3.65 11.86 5.07
N ARG A 131 -4.54 12.85 5.00
CA ARG A 131 -5.94 12.70 5.41
C ARG A 131 -6.67 11.67 4.56
N LEU A 132 -6.56 11.76 3.24
CA LEU A 132 -7.21 10.85 2.30
C LEU A 132 -6.62 9.44 2.38
N TRP A 133 -5.30 9.33 2.57
CA TRP A 133 -4.63 8.05 2.80
C TRP A 133 -5.18 7.35 4.05
N LEU A 134 -5.26 8.04 5.19
CA LEU A 134 -5.82 7.48 6.42
C LEU A 134 -7.29 7.04 6.24
N TYR A 135 -8.10 7.83 5.55
CA TYR A 135 -9.48 7.44 5.25
C TYR A 135 -9.57 6.22 4.33
N LEU A 136 -8.65 6.10 3.37
CA LEU A 136 -8.57 4.93 2.50
C LEU A 136 -8.21 3.68 3.32
N GLN A 137 -7.24 3.78 4.24
CA GLN A 137 -6.89 2.69 5.15
C GLN A 137 -8.07 2.30 6.05
N TRP A 138 -8.75 3.28 6.66
CA TRP A 138 -9.96 3.06 7.45
C TRP A 138 -11.04 2.31 6.66
N SER A 139 -11.25 2.68 5.40
CA SER A 139 -12.23 2.04 4.53
C SER A 139 -11.88 0.59 4.21
N PHE A 140 -10.58 0.28 4.10
CA PHE A 140 -10.10 -1.05 3.75
C PHE A 140 -9.95 -2.02 4.92
N TYR A 141 -9.73 -1.54 6.14
CA TYR A 141 -9.46 -2.40 7.29
C TYR A 141 -10.54 -2.28 8.35
N GLU A 142 -10.75 -1.09 8.89
CA GLU A 142 -11.64 -0.91 10.04
C GLU A 142 -13.11 -1.08 9.66
N LYS A 143 -13.55 -0.45 8.56
CA LYS A 143 -14.96 -0.46 8.13
C LYS A 143 -15.51 -1.86 7.85
N ILE A 144 -14.66 -2.77 7.41
CA ILE A 144 -15.03 -4.17 7.10
C ILE A 144 -14.49 -5.17 8.13
N SER A 145 -13.98 -4.66 9.26
CA SER A 145 -13.38 -5.44 10.36
C SER A 145 -12.36 -6.47 9.86
N ARG A 146 -11.45 -6.03 8.99
CA ARG A 146 -10.39 -6.83 8.40
C ARG A 146 -9.04 -6.42 8.97
N HIS A 147 -8.32 -7.38 9.54
CA HIS A 147 -6.95 -7.16 9.99
C HIS A 147 -5.98 -7.05 8.80
N PRO A 148 -4.95 -6.20 8.82
CA PRO A 148 -3.96 -6.11 7.73
C PRO A 148 -3.31 -7.43 7.33
N ALA A 149 -3.12 -8.35 8.28
CA ALA A 149 -2.59 -9.70 8.01
C ALA A 149 -3.53 -10.60 7.19
N GLN A 150 -4.83 -10.28 7.10
CA GLN A 150 -5.83 -11.04 6.33
C GLN A 150 -5.78 -10.72 4.83
N ILE A 151 -4.63 -11.00 4.21
CA ILE A 151 -4.34 -10.70 2.80
C ILE A 151 -5.32 -11.40 1.85
N SER A 152 -5.83 -12.60 2.18
CA SER A 152 -6.80 -13.34 1.36
C SER A 152 -8.09 -12.56 1.08
N ARG A 153 -8.47 -11.66 1.98
CA ARG A 153 -9.65 -10.80 1.88
C ARG A 153 -9.34 -9.44 1.23
N TYR A 154 -8.25 -9.33 0.48
CA TYR A 154 -7.85 -8.06 -0.16
C TYR A 154 -8.95 -7.50 -1.08
N GLY A 155 -9.66 -8.39 -1.79
CA GLY A 155 -10.70 -8.04 -2.77
C GLY A 155 -12.04 -7.59 -2.18
N ASP A 156 -12.30 -7.86 -0.89
CA ASP A 156 -13.56 -7.51 -0.21
C ASP A 156 -13.66 -6.01 0.08
N ALA A 157 -12.52 -5.33 0.11
CA ALA A 157 -12.41 -3.93 0.49
C ALA A 157 -12.65 -3.02 -0.72
N MET A 158 -13.83 -2.38 -0.76
CA MET A 158 -14.26 -1.50 -1.84
C MET A 158 -14.55 -0.08 -1.36
N VAL A 159 -14.23 0.90 -2.21
CA VAL A 159 -14.45 2.33 -1.97
C VAL A 159 -15.09 2.94 -3.21
N LEU A 160 -16.29 3.47 -3.03
CA LEU A 160 -16.98 4.26 -4.04
C LEU A 160 -16.58 5.74 -3.93
N THR A 161 -16.24 6.35 -5.06
CA THR A 161 -15.77 7.75 -5.12
C THR A 161 -16.76 8.72 -4.49
N SER A 162 -18.07 8.58 -4.79
CA SER A 162 -19.12 9.41 -4.20
C SER A 162 -19.16 9.29 -2.68
N ARG A 163 -19.16 8.05 -2.17
CA ARG A 163 -19.18 7.80 -0.74
C ARG A 163 -17.91 8.29 -0.05
N PHE A 164 -16.76 8.19 -0.71
CA PHE A 164 -15.50 8.70 -0.19
C PHE A 164 -15.52 10.22 -0.07
N ILE A 165 -16.08 10.92 -1.06
CA ILE A 165 -16.30 12.39 -1.00
C ILE A 165 -17.23 12.75 0.17
N GLU A 166 -18.36 12.05 0.33
CA GLU A 166 -19.30 12.28 1.43
C GLU A 166 -18.62 12.15 2.79
N VAL A 167 -17.93 11.03 3.04
CA VAL A 167 -17.27 10.77 4.33
C VAL A 167 -16.18 11.79 4.63
N VAL A 168 -15.38 12.18 3.63
CA VAL A 168 -14.36 13.21 3.81
C VAL A 168 -15.00 14.57 4.09
N THR A 169 -16.10 14.90 3.41
CA THR A 169 -16.84 16.16 3.62
C THR A 169 -17.41 16.22 5.02
N GLU A 170 -18.13 15.18 5.46
CA GLU A 170 -18.64 15.07 6.83
C GLU A 170 -17.52 15.17 7.88
N GLY A 171 -16.37 14.55 7.61
CA GLY A 171 -15.20 14.60 8.49
C GLY A 171 -14.60 16.00 8.62
N VAL A 172 -14.53 16.74 7.52
CA VAL A 172 -14.06 18.14 7.51
C VAL A 172 -15.08 19.05 8.20
N GLU A 173 -16.37 18.86 7.95
CA GLU A 173 -17.45 19.62 8.60
C GLU A 173 -17.48 19.41 10.12
N LYS A 174 -17.33 18.17 10.59
CA LYS A 174 -17.20 17.87 12.03
C LYS A 174 -16.01 18.59 12.65
N MET A 175 -14.85 18.59 11.98
CA MET A 175 -13.66 19.31 12.43
C MET A 175 -13.87 20.83 12.44
N GLY A 176 -14.58 21.37 11.44
CA GLY A 176 -14.90 22.80 11.40
C GLY A 176 -15.85 23.21 12.53
N ASN A 177 -16.88 22.41 12.78
CA ASN A 177 -17.88 22.67 13.82
C ASN A 177 -17.34 22.48 15.24
N ALA A 178 -16.27 21.69 15.42
CA ALA A 178 -15.55 21.56 16.69
C ALA A 178 -14.80 22.84 17.11
N GLY A 179 -14.72 23.83 16.22
CA GLY A 179 -14.07 25.11 16.47
C GLY A 179 -12.62 25.15 15.97
N ARG A 180 -12.12 26.37 15.75
CA ARG A 180 -10.76 26.62 15.29
C ARG A 180 -9.75 26.33 16.42
N PRO A 181 -8.75 25.46 16.21
CA PRO A 181 -7.70 25.21 17.20
C PRO A 181 -6.89 26.47 17.54
N VAL A 182 -6.38 26.54 18.76
CA VAL A 182 -5.47 27.61 19.20
C VAL A 182 -4.05 27.34 18.68
N GLY A 183 -3.28 28.40 18.40
CA GLY A 183 -1.89 28.32 17.96
C GLY A 183 -1.72 28.02 16.47
N GLU A 184 -0.58 27.42 16.12
CA GLU A 184 -0.16 27.17 14.73
C GLU A 184 -1.12 26.24 13.97
N ALA A 185 -1.74 25.28 14.66
CA ALA A 185 -2.75 24.38 14.09
C ALA A 185 -3.98 25.14 13.54
N GLY A 186 -4.29 26.32 14.11
CA GLY A 186 -5.38 27.17 13.66
C GLY A 186 -5.14 27.78 12.27
N VAL A 187 -3.87 28.04 11.90
CA VAL A 187 -3.53 28.59 10.58
C VAL A 187 -3.80 27.55 9.49
N MET A 188 -3.41 26.30 9.74
CA MET A 188 -3.71 25.17 8.85
C MET A 188 -5.22 24.97 8.73
N TRP A 189 -5.93 24.99 9.86
CA TRP A 189 -7.38 24.91 9.87
C TRP A 189 -8.03 25.99 9.01
N ASP A 190 -7.56 27.25 9.07
CA ASP A 190 -8.11 28.35 8.27
C ASP A 190 -7.97 28.12 6.77
N VAL A 191 -6.80 27.65 6.32
CA VAL A 191 -6.52 27.37 4.90
C VAL A 191 -7.43 26.24 4.39
N LEU A 192 -7.54 25.17 5.16
CA LEU A 192 -8.28 23.97 4.75
C LEU A 192 -9.80 24.16 4.86
N TRP A 193 -10.26 24.88 5.88
CA TRP A 193 -11.67 25.18 6.06
C TRP A 193 -12.21 26.13 4.99
N LYS A 194 -11.38 27.08 4.53
CA LYS A 194 -11.68 27.96 3.39
C LYS A 194 -11.74 27.19 2.08
N ASP A 195 -10.82 26.25 1.86
CA ASP A 195 -10.74 25.45 0.62
C ASP A 195 -11.62 24.18 0.65
N ARG A 196 -12.56 24.03 1.60
CA ARG A 196 -13.45 22.85 1.71
C ARG A 196 -14.29 22.58 0.47
N SER A 197 -14.58 23.60 -0.34
CA SER A 197 -15.29 23.43 -1.62
C SER A 197 -14.49 22.60 -2.64
N ASN A 198 -13.17 22.46 -2.46
CA ASN A 198 -12.29 21.71 -3.35
C ASN A 198 -12.11 20.23 -2.95
N ILE A 199 -12.79 19.73 -1.91
CA ILE A 199 -12.67 18.34 -1.43
C ILE A 199 -12.83 17.33 -2.58
N LYS A 200 -13.84 17.52 -3.43
CA LYS A 200 -14.08 16.64 -4.59
C LYS A 200 -12.86 16.55 -5.51
N THR A 201 -12.21 17.69 -5.79
CA THR A 201 -11.02 17.74 -6.64
C THR A 201 -9.86 16.99 -6.01
N TRP A 202 -9.64 17.16 -4.70
CA TRP A 202 -8.59 16.47 -3.96
C TRP A 202 -8.82 14.95 -3.92
N VAL A 203 -10.06 14.52 -3.66
CA VAL A 203 -10.44 13.10 -3.64
C VAL A 203 -10.22 12.45 -5.01
N VAL A 204 -10.73 13.06 -6.09
CA VAL A 204 -10.59 12.49 -7.44
C VAL A 204 -9.12 12.41 -7.86
N ARG A 205 -8.33 13.44 -7.54
CA ARG A 205 -6.88 13.43 -7.81
C ARG A 205 -6.18 12.33 -7.01
N PHE A 206 -6.49 12.21 -5.72
CA PHE A 206 -5.94 11.19 -4.84
C PHE A 206 -6.22 9.78 -5.37
N LEU A 207 -7.47 9.44 -5.66
CA LEU A 207 -7.82 8.10 -6.16
C LEU A 207 -7.08 7.78 -7.46
N LYS A 208 -6.95 8.76 -8.37
CA LYS A 208 -6.16 8.60 -9.60
C LYS A 208 -4.68 8.33 -9.32
N VAL A 209 -4.07 9.05 -8.37
CA VAL A 209 -2.66 8.84 -7.99
C VAL A 209 -2.48 7.46 -7.34
N MET A 210 -3.41 7.04 -6.47
CA MET A 210 -3.36 5.72 -5.85
C MET A 210 -3.53 4.59 -6.87
N GLU A 211 -4.38 4.78 -7.88
CA GLU A 211 -4.53 3.84 -9.00
C GLU A 211 -3.27 3.77 -9.85
N GLN A 212 -2.68 4.91 -10.22
CA GLN A 212 -1.43 4.97 -10.98
C GLN A 212 -0.26 4.30 -10.25
N ALA A 213 -0.23 4.38 -8.92
CA ALA A 213 0.75 3.69 -8.08
C ALA A 213 0.47 2.18 -7.93
N GLY A 214 -0.61 1.67 -8.50
CA GLY A 214 -1.04 0.28 -8.37
C GLY A 214 -1.48 -0.08 -6.94
N MET A 215 -1.89 0.90 -6.13
CA MET A 215 -2.36 0.66 -4.75
C MET A 215 -3.82 0.26 -4.70
N ILE A 216 -4.61 0.82 -5.63
CA ILE A 216 -6.00 0.48 -5.86
C ILE A 216 -6.20 0.21 -7.36
N GLN A 217 -7.31 -0.42 -7.69
CA GLN A 217 -7.73 -0.64 -9.07
C GLN A 217 -9.24 -0.44 -9.18
N GLU A 218 -9.68 0.20 -10.25
CA GLU A 218 -11.10 0.32 -10.57
C GLU A 218 -11.72 -1.07 -10.80
N THR A 219 -12.95 -1.27 -10.33
CA THR A 219 -13.72 -2.50 -10.56
C THR A 219 -14.44 -2.44 -11.91
N SER A 220 -15.34 -3.39 -12.17
CA SER A 220 -16.29 -3.26 -13.29
C SER A 220 -17.29 -2.12 -13.11
N VAL A 221 -17.43 -1.57 -11.90
CA VAL A 221 -18.31 -0.45 -11.58
C VAL A 221 -17.50 0.84 -11.58
N LYS A 222 -17.87 1.77 -12.47
CA LYS A 222 -17.15 3.04 -12.61
C LYS A 222 -17.14 3.84 -11.30
N GLY A 223 -15.95 4.29 -10.91
CA GLY A 223 -15.71 5.05 -9.69
C GLY A 223 -15.75 4.22 -8.41
N GLU A 224 -15.84 2.89 -8.52
CA GLU A 224 -15.61 1.96 -7.43
C GLU A 224 -14.20 1.37 -7.55
N TYR A 225 -13.45 1.49 -6.46
CA TYR A 225 -12.09 1.03 -6.38
C TYR A 225 -11.96 -0.06 -5.32
N ARG A 226 -11.11 -1.05 -5.60
CA ARG A 226 -10.70 -2.05 -4.62
C ARG A 226 -9.20 -2.00 -4.40
N GLN A 227 -8.75 -2.49 -3.25
CA GLN A 227 -7.32 -2.64 -2.98
C GLN A 227 -6.70 -3.66 -3.94
N THR A 228 -5.47 -3.41 -4.37
CA THR A 228 -4.68 -4.40 -5.13
C THR A 228 -4.00 -5.38 -4.18
N LEU A 229 -3.68 -6.58 -4.68
CA LEU A 229 -2.95 -7.57 -3.90
C LEU A 229 -1.57 -7.05 -3.44
N PRO A 230 -0.74 -6.41 -4.28
CA PRO A 230 0.54 -5.84 -3.83
C PRO A 230 0.39 -4.84 -2.70
N ALA A 231 -0.63 -3.98 -2.75
CA ALA A 231 -0.90 -3.02 -1.68
C ALA A 231 -1.33 -3.70 -0.38
N ALA A 232 -2.12 -4.77 -0.45
CA ALA A 232 -2.48 -5.54 0.74
C ALA A 232 -1.26 -6.21 1.37
N VAL A 233 -0.34 -6.74 0.55
CA VAL A 233 0.90 -7.35 1.03
C VAL A 233 1.83 -6.30 1.65
N ASP A 234 2.03 -5.16 0.99
CA ASP A 234 2.83 -4.06 1.56
C ASP A 234 2.27 -3.63 2.91
N MET A 235 0.95 -3.45 3.01
CA MET A 235 0.31 -3.05 4.25
C MET A 235 0.38 -4.10 5.35
N ALA A 236 0.32 -5.39 5.01
CA ALA A 236 0.54 -6.46 5.99
C ALA A 236 1.98 -6.40 6.55
N VAL A 237 2.98 -6.21 5.67
CA VAL A 237 4.39 -6.06 6.07
C VAL A 237 4.58 -4.83 6.96
N ILE A 238 3.99 -3.69 6.59
CA ILE A 238 4.04 -2.45 7.40
C ILE A 238 3.35 -2.66 8.75
N ALA A 239 2.20 -3.32 8.77
CA ALA A 239 1.46 -3.58 10.00
C ALA A 239 2.25 -4.47 10.97
N ASP A 240 2.81 -5.57 10.47
CA ASP A 240 3.57 -6.53 11.28
C ASP A 240 4.87 -5.93 11.83
N HIS A 241 5.51 -5.01 11.12
CA HIS A 241 6.85 -4.53 11.46
C HIS A 241 6.94 -3.09 11.98
N GLU A 242 5.93 -2.26 11.78
CA GLU A 242 5.95 -0.85 12.21
C GLU A 242 4.77 -0.55 13.13
N LEU A 243 3.55 -0.88 12.69
CA LEU A 243 2.35 -0.57 13.47
C LEU A 243 2.23 -1.47 14.71
N ALA A 244 2.68 -2.72 14.66
CA ALA A 244 2.63 -3.63 15.82
C ALA A 244 3.28 -3.06 17.09
N TYR A 245 4.26 -2.15 16.94
CA TYR A 245 4.92 -1.46 18.06
C TYR A 245 4.19 -0.20 18.54
N LEU A 246 3.32 0.37 17.70
CA LEU A 246 2.50 1.55 17.99
C LEU A 246 1.10 1.18 18.47
N MET A 247 0.68 -0.06 18.24
CA MET A 247 -0.61 -0.59 18.68
C MET A 247 -0.52 -1.13 20.11
N PRO A 248 -1.60 -1.01 20.91
CA PRO A 248 -1.68 -1.70 22.19
C PRO A 248 -1.44 -3.19 21.97
N PRO A 249 -0.62 -3.85 22.79
CA PRO A 249 -0.41 -5.28 22.66
C PRO A 249 -1.68 -6.03 23.04
N ASP A 250 -1.92 -7.15 22.37
CA ASP A 250 -3.11 -7.98 22.59
C ASP A 250 -3.07 -8.66 23.98
N ARG A 251 -1.87 -8.78 24.58
CA ARG A 251 -1.62 -9.29 25.93
C ARG A 251 -0.54 -8.46 26.62
N GLU A 252 -0.65 -8.22 27.93
CA GLU A 252 0.35 -7.43 28.69
C GLU A 252 1.77 -8.06 28.65
N GLU A 253 1.86 -9.38 28.55
CA GLU A 253 3.13 -10.13 28.45
C GLU A 253 3.89 -9.86 27.13
N ASP A 254 3.22 -9.35 26.09
CA ASP A 254 3.84 -8.99 24.82
C ASP A 254 4.52 -7.61 24.86
N VAL A 255 4.24 -6.77 25.87
CA VAL A 255 4.82 -5.42 25.98
C VAL A 255 6.34 -5.48 26.14
N GLU A 256 6.84 -6.34 27.04
CA GLU A 256 8.27 -6.48 27.30
C GLU A 256 8.99 -7.09 26.09
N THR A 257 8.39 -8.11 25.47
CA THR A 257 8.91 -8.76 24.27
C THR A 257 9.00 -7.77 23.10
N ARG A 258 7.93 -7.01 22.81
CA ARG A 258 7.91 -5.99 21.75
C ARG A 258 8.87 -4.84 22.04
N SER A 259 8.99 -4.40 23.30
CA SER A 259 9.93 -3.35 23.70
C SER A 259 11.39 -3.78 23.52
N MET A 260 11.72 -5.01 23.91
CA MET A 260 13.05 -5.57 23.74
C MET A 260 13.40 -5.78 22.25
N MET A 261 12.41 -6.13 21.43
CA MET A 261 12.56 -6.25 19.97
C MET A 261 12.73 -4.90 19.27
N LEU A 262 12.06 -3.84 19.73
CA LEU A 262 12.27 -2.48 19.24
C LEU A 262 13.71 -2.01 19.52
N ILE A 263 14.22 -2.32 20.72
CA ILE A 263 15.58 -1.97 21.16
C ILE A 263 16.65 -2.78 20.40
N THR A 264 16.36 -4.04 20.05
CA THR A 264 17.34 -4.96 19.45
C THR A 264 17.22 -5.12 17.92
N GLY A 265 16.12 -4.66 17.31
CA GLY A 265 15.85 -4.77 15.88
C GLY A 265 15.43 -6.17 15.41
N ALA A 266 15.18 -7.12 16.32
CA ALA A 266 14.80 -8.49 15.98
C ALA A 266 13.35 -8.57 15.41
N PRO A 267 13.08 -9.42 14.41
CA PRO A 267 11.72 -9.61 13.89
C PRO A 267 10.82 -10.32 14.91
N LEU A 268 9.51 -10.01 14.89
CA LEU A 268 8.51 -10.70 15.72
C LEU A 268 8.59 -12.22 15.49
N PRO A 269 8.44 -13.06 16.53
CA PRO A 269 8.34 -14.50 16.34
C PRO A 269 7.07 -14.77 15.53
N THR A 270 7.19 -15.57 14.47
CA THR A 270 6.13 -15.87 13.48
C THR A 270 4.89 -16.58 14.04
N ASN A 271 4.77 -16.72 15.36
CA ASN A 271 3.78 -17.58 16.02
C ASN A 271 2.66 -16.85 16.79
N ILE A 272 2.65 -15.51 16.87
CA ILE A 272 1.58 -14.81 17.63
C ILE A 272 0.27 -14.70 16.82
N MET A 273 0.30 -14.85 15.49
CA MET A 273 -0.89 -14.79 14.61
C MET A 273 -1.49 -16.17 14.26
N ARG A 274 -1.04 -17.26 14.89
CA ARG A 274 -1.41 -18.64 14.48
C ARG A 274 -2.39 -19.37 15.39
N GLU A 275 -2.80 -18.84 16.54
CA GLU A 275 -3.67 -19.57 17.46
C GLU A 275 -5.18 -19.34 17.28
N ASP A 276 -5.61 -18.26 16.62
CA ASP A 276 -7.06 -18.00 16.43
C ASP A 276 -7.69 -18.83 15.29
N ALA A 277 -6.90 -19.58 14.52
CA ALA A 277 -7.41 -20.50 13.50
C ALA A 277 -7.82 -21.87 14.05
N ASN A 278 -7.48 -22.20 15.31
CA ASN A 278 -7.77 -23.51 15.92
C ASN A 278 -8.78 -23.47 17.07
N ALA A 279 -9.43 -22.32 17.33
CA ALA A 279 -10.44 -22.18 18.38
C ALA A 279 -11.90 -22.16 17.86
N ALA A 280 -12.14 -22.58 16.61
CA ALA A 280 -13.48 -22.67 16.02
C ALA A 280 -13.72 -24.01 15.29
N ASN A 281 -13.32 -25.12 15.90
CA ASN A 281 -13.83 -26.47 15.60
C ASN A 281 -14.19 -27.18 16.90
#